data_AF-K9ZM96-F1
#
_entry.id   AF-K9ZM96-F1
#
_cell.length_a   1.000
_cell.length_b   1.000
_cell.length_c   1.000
_cell.angle_alpha   90.00
_cell.angle_beta   90.00
_cell.angle_gamma   90.00
#
_symmetry.space_group_name_H-M   'P 1'
#
loop_
_entity.id
_entity.type
_entity.pdbx_description
1 polymer ?
#
loop_
_entity_poly.entity_id
_entity_poly.type
_entity_poly.pdbx_seq_one_letter_code
_entity_poly.pdbx_strand_id
1 'polypeptide(L)'
;MLNQKHTLFVCKTCGGKWQDGKRVGESKGEQLLKQLQQLAQDREMQDKFCIQGVECMSACSHSCVIAFAAEGKLSYLFGDLPVDGSTSAILECANLYYAKADGSLPWSERPEALKKGILAKIPALNKWANLNANCC
;
A
#
# COMPACT_ATOMS: atom_id res chain seq x y z
N MET A 1 20.83 6.08 12.65
CA MET A 1 19.63 6.36 11.84
C MET A 1 18.78 5.11 11.91
N LEU A 2 17.55 5.17 12.44
CA LEU A 2 16.71 3.97 12.47
C LEU A 2 16.47 3.54 11.02
N ASN A 3 16.80 2.28 10.74
CA ASN A 3 16.56 1.61 9.47
C ASN A 3 15.05 1.40 9.34
N GLN A 4 14.30 2.48 9.11
CA GLN A 4 12.84 2.43 9.06
C GLN A 4 12.44 1.73 7.76
N LYS A 5 12.03 0.47 7.90
CA LYS A 5 11.64 -0.37 6.77
C LYS A 5 10.30 0.11 6.21
N HIS A 6 10.28 0.74 5.05
CA HIS A 6 9.05 1.03 4.32
C HIS A 6 8.50 -0.26 3.71
N THR A 7 7.20 -0.45 3.83
CA THR A 7 6.53 -1.64 3.31
C THR A 7 5.35 -1.22 2.44
N LEU A 8 5.26 -1.83 1.27
CA LEU A 8 4.10 -1.82 0.40
C LEU A 8 3.39 -3.16 0.57
N PHE A 9 2.30 -3.17 1.33
CA PHE A 9 1.45 -4.35 1.47
C PHE A 9 0.50 -4.47 0.29
N VAL A 10 0.28 -5.69 -0.20
CA VAL A 10 -0.69 -5.99 -1.26
C VAL A 10 -1.63 -7.09 -0.77
N CYS A 11 -2.94 -6.83 -0.82
CA CYS A 11 -3.94 -7.81 -0.42
C CYS A 11 -4.08 -8.88 -1.50
N LYS A 12 -3.76 -10.14 -1.18
CA LYS A 12 -3.77 -11.26 -2.11
C LYS A 12 -5.16 -11.88 -2.32
N THR A 13 -6.19 -11.45 -1.59
CA THR A 13 -7.55 -12.00 -1.76
C THR A 13 -8.52 -11.00 -2.39
N CYS A 14 -8.17 -9.71 -2.46
CA CYS A 14 -9.04 -8.68 -3.03
C CYS A 14 -9.29 -8.88 -4.53
N GLY A 15 -10.50 -8.56 -4.98
CA GLY A 15 -10.92 -8.82 -6.36
C GLY A 15 -10.88 -10.30 -6.78
N GLY A 16 -10.89 -11.22 -5.81
CA GLY A 16 -11.01 -12.65 -6.05
C GLY A 16 -12.42 -13.06 -6.47
N LYS A 17 -12.51 -14.15 -7.23
CA LYS A 17 -13.79 -14.79 -7.59
C LYS A 17 -14.09 -15.92 -6.61
N TRP A 18 -15.36 -16.09 -6.29
CA TRP A 18 -15.84 -17.09 -5.34
C TRP A 18 -16.89 -17.97 -5.99
N GLN A 19 -16.75 -19.28 -5.82
CA GLN A 19 -17.71 -20.29 -6.26
C GLN A 19 -17.88 -21.31 -5.14
N ASP A 20 -19.12 -21.57 -4.72
CA ASP A 20 -19.46 -22.51 -3.64
C ASP A 20 -18.65 -22.29 -2.34
N GLY A 21 -18.46 -21.01 -1.98
CA GLY A 21 -17.72 -20.61 -0.77
C GLY A 21 -16.21 -20.78 -0.86
N LYS A 22 -15.67 -21.18 -2.02
CA LYS A 22 -14.24 -21.34 -2.26
C LYS A 22 -13.73 -20.28 -3.24
N ARG A 23 -12.52 -19.79 -2.98
CA ARG A 23 -11.81 -18.91 -3.92
C ARG A 23 -11.44 -19.72 -5.16
N VAL A 24 -11.75 -19.19 -6.33
CA VAL A 24 -11.44 -19.81 -7.62
C VAL A 24 -10.58 -18.90 -8.47
N GLY A 25 -9.54 -19.50 -9.07
CA GLY A 25 -8.57 -18.79 -9.89
C GLY A 25 -7.70 -17.83 -9.10
N GLU A 26 -6.95 -17.02 -9.84
CA GLU A 26 -6.11 -15.95 -9.31
C GLU A 26 -6.94 -14.68 -9.09
N SER A 27 -6.74 -14.03 -7.95
CA SER A 27 -7.35 -12.73 -7.66
C SER A 27 -6.62 -11.58 -8.37
N LYS A 28 -7.32 -10.46 -8.54
CA LYS A 28 -6.69 -9.21 -9.02
C LYS A 28 -5.52 -8.75 -8.13
N GLY A 29 -5.64 -8.95 -6.82
CA GLY A 29 -4.58 -8.64 -5.86
C GLY A 29 -3.31 -9.48 -6.05
N GLU A 30 -3.46 -10.78 -6.35
CA GLU A 30 -2.33 -11.66 -6.67
C GLU A 30 -1.65 -11.26 -7.99
N GLN A 31 -2.44 -10.91 -9.01
CA GLN A 31 -1.92 -10.40 -10.28
C GLN A 31 -1.09 -9.13 -10.06
N LEU A 32 -1.64 -8.17 -9.32
CA LEU A 32 -0.95 -6.92 -9.02
C LEU A 32 0.36 -7.15 -8.24
N LEU A 33 0.35 -8.04 -7.24
CA LEU A 33 1.55 -8.36 -6.48
C LEU A 33 2.66 -8.91 -7.38
N LYS A 34 2.34 -9.84 -8.29
CA LYS A 34 3.31 -10.41 -9.23
C LYS A 34 3.88 -9.34 -10.15
N GLN A 35 3.05 -8.46 -10.70
CA GLN A 35 3.48 -7.36 -11.55
C GLN A 35 4.39 -6.38 -10.81
N LEU A 36 4.05 -6.03 -9.56
CA LEU A 36 4.88 -5.16 -8.71
C LEU A 36 6.25 -5.78 -8.43
N GLN A 37 6.30 -7.06 -8.07
CA GLN A 37 7.55 -7.76 -7.80
C GLN A 37 8.42 -7.92 -9.06
N GLN A 38 7.81 -8.11 -10.22
CA GLN A 38 8.52 -8.15 -11.51
C GLN A 38 9.11 -6.80 -11.89
N LEU A 39 8.37 -5.71 -11.68
CA LEU A 39 8.83 -4.37 -12.04
C LEU A 39 9.85 -3.80 -11.05
N ALA A 40 9.73 -4.12 -9.76
CA ALA A 40 10.62 -3.67 -8.69
C ALA A 40 11.88 -4.55 -8.52
N GLN A 41 12.47 -5.00 -9.63
CA GLN A 41 13.71 -5.79 -9.60
C GLN A 41 14.97 -4.93 -9.39
N ASP A 42 14.87 -3.62 -9.58
CA ASP A 42 15.98 -2.72 -9.32
C ASP A 42 16.36 -2.68 -7.84
N ARG A 43 17.67 -2.70 -7.56
CA ARG A 43 18.23 -2.79 -6.21
C ARG A 43 17.89 -1.56 -5.36
N GLU A 44 17.85 -0.37 -5.96
CA GLU A 44 17.49 0.86 -5.26
C GLU A 44 16.07 0.78 -4.70
N MET A 45 15.13 0.19 -5.45
CA MET A 45 13.76 0.00 -5.00
C MET A 45 13.67 -1.01 -3.85
N GLN A 46 14.41 -2.12 -3.96
CA GLN A 46 14.44 -3.18 -2.96
C GLN A 46 15.08 -2.74 -1.64
N ASP A 47 16.08 -1.87 -1.71
CA ASP A 47 16.72 -1.28 -0.53
C ASP A 47 15.78 -0.28 0.18
N LYS A 48 14.89 0.39 -0.57
CA LYS A 48 13.92 1.36 -0.03
C LYS A 48 12.64 0.72 0.49
N PHE A 49 12.10 -0.30 -0.19
CA PHE A 49 10.81 -0.90 0.14
C PHE A 49 10.82 -2.42 0.14
N CYS A 50 10.11 -2.97 1.12
CA CYS A 50 9.64 -4.34 1.07
C CYS A 50 8.25 -4.39 0.42
N ILE A 51 8.12 -5.07 -0.73
CA ILE A 51 6.81 -5.35 -1.34
C ILE A 51 6.33 -6.71 -0.82
N GLN A 52 5.25 -6.70 -0.04
CA GLN A 52 4.80 -7.87 0.71
C GLN A 52 3.33 -8.19 0.46
N GLY A 53 3.06 -9.42 0.05
CA GLY A 53 1.69 -9.94 -0.02
C GLY A 53 1.15 -10.28 1.37
N VAL A 54 -0.09 -9.89 1.66
CA VAL A 54 -0.84 -10.29 2.86
C VAL A 54 -2.16 -10.94 2.46
N GLU A 55 -2.70 -11.82 3.30
CA GLU A 55 -3.94 -12.55 2.95
C GLU A 55 -5.13 -11.61 2.78
N CYS A 56 -5.42 -10.75 3.74
CA CYS A 56 -6.59 -9.85 3.69
C CYS A 56 -6.30 -8.53 4.41
N MET A 57 -6.90 -7.44 3.92
CA MET A 57 -6.91 -6.12 4.57
C MET A 57 -8.35 -5.64 4.86
N SER A 58 -9.33 -6.54 4.85
CA SER A 58 -10.75 -6.28 5.15
C SER A 58 -11.44 -5.22 4.29
N ALA A 59 -10.86 -4.87 3.14
CA ALA A 59 -11.42 -3.95 2.16
C ALA A 59 -12.04 -4.72 0.97
N CYS A 60 -12.81 -5.78 1.24
CA CYS A 60 -13.27 -6.74 0.24
C CYS A 60 -14.21 -6.14 -0.83
N SER A 61 -14.83 -4.99 -0.56
CA SER A 61 -15.61 -4.22 -1.54
C SER A 61 -14.75 -3.57 -2.63
N HIS A 62 -13.43 -3.59 -2.46
CA HIS A 62 -12.47 -2.98 -3.37
C HIS A 62 -11.53 -4.03 -3.97
N SER A 63 -11.08 -3.78 -5.20
CA SER A 63 -10.04 -4.60 -5.84
C SER A 63 -8.66 -3.94 -5.75
N CYS A 64 -7.58 -4.70 -5.93
CA CYS A 64 -6.21 -4.18 -5.96
C CYS A 64 -5.83 -3.33 -4.73
N VAL A 65 -6.18 -3.82 -3.55
CA VAL A 65 -5.97 -3.09 -2.31
C VAL A 65 -4.51 -3.15 -1.91
N ILE A 66 -3.90 -1.98 -1.70
CA ILE A 66 -2.51 -1.83 -1.25
C ILE A 66 -2.41 -0.92 -0.02
N ALA A 67 -1.36 -1.09 0.77
CA ALA A 67 -1.05 -0.15 1.84
C ALA A 67 0.41 0.28 1.84
N PHE A 68 0.66 1.58 1.98
CA PHE A 68 1.98 2.10 2.36
C PHE A 68 2.04 2.24 3.87
N ALA A 69 3.09 1.69 4.46
CA ALA A 69 3.34 1.78 5.90
C ALA A 69 4.84 1.90 6.19
N ALA A 70 5.16 2.68 7.21
CA ALA A 70 6.49 2.73 7.80
C ALA A 70 6.36 3.28 9.23
N GLU A 71 7.32 2.93 10.08
CA GLU A 71 7.36 3.48 11.44
C GLU A 71 7.40 5.02 11.38
N GLY A 72 6.59 5.67 12.20
CA GLY A 72 6.56 7.12 12.29
C GLY A 72 5.96 7.90 11.11
N LYS A 73 5.43 7.20 10.10
CA LYS A 73 4.77 7.79 8.95
C LYS A 73 3.26 7.52 8.94
N LEU A 74 2.53 8.36 8.20
CA LEU A 74 1.12 8.13 7.87
C LEU A 74 0.96 6.82 7.11
N SER A 75 0.09 5.93 7.55
CA SER A 75 -0.25 4.75 6.75
C SER A 75 -1.39 5.08 5.80
N TYR A 76 -1.27 4.64 4.55
CA TYR A 76 -2.29 4.85 3.52
C TYR A 76 -2.80 3.53 3.02
N LEU A 77 -4.13 3.36 2.97
CA LEU A 77 -4.79 2.23 2.32
C LEU A 77 -5.43 2.73 1.04
N PHE A 78 -5.10 2.09 -0.08
CA PHE A 78 -5.69 2.35 -1.39
C PHE A 78 -6.50 1.15 -1.87
N GLY A 79 -7.50 1.40 -2.70
CA GLY A 79 -8.28 0.37 -3.40
C GLY A 79 -8.76 0.87 -4.75
N ASP A 80 -9.37 -0.06 -5.50
CA ASP A 80 -9.89 0.15 -6.86
C ASP A 80 -8.85 0.62 -7.87
N LEU A 81 -7.59 0.22 -7.65
CA LEU A 81 -6.52 0.45 -8.60
C LEU A 81 -6.70 -0.48 -9.82
N PRO A 82 -6.57 0.02 -11.05
CA PRO A 82 -6.54 -0.84 -12.23
C PRO A 82 -5.40 -1.86 -12.10
N VAL A 83 -5.64 -3.15 -12.32
CA VAL A 83 -4.53 -4.14 -12.31
C VAL A 83 -3.52 -3.74 -13.38
N ASP A 84 -4.00 -3.52 -14.60
CA ASP A 84 -3.14 -3.15 -15.72
C ASP A 84 -2.79 -1.67 -15.69
N GLY A 85 -1.49 -1.36 -15.76
CA GLY A 85 -0.99 0.00 -15.90
C GLY A 85 -0.87 0.82 -14.61
N SER A 86 -1.30 0.31 -13.44
CA SER A 86 -1.12 1.04 -12.17
C SER A 86 0.23 0.76 -11.49
N THR A 87 0.92 -0.34 -11.83
CA THR A 87 2.16 -0.78 -11.18
C THR A 87 3.23 0.31 -11.14
N SER A 88 3.52 0.97 -12.28
CA SER A 88 4.49 2.07 -12.33
C SER A 88 4.07 3.25 -11.47
N ALA A 89 2.77 3.60 -11.48
CA ALA A 89 2.22 4.68 -10.67
C ALA A 89 2.28 4.37 -9.17
N ILE A 90 2.10 3.09 -8.78
CA ILE A 90 2.24 2.64 -7.39
C ILE A 90 3.69 2.78 -6.93
N LEU A 91 4.66 2.35 -7.74
CA LEU A 91 6.09 2.47 -7.39
C LEU A 91 6.55 3.94 -7.36
N GLU A 92 6.07 4.78 -8.27
CA GLU A 92 6.28 6.23 -8.21
C GLU A 92 5.73 6.81 -6.91
N CYS A 93 4.50 6.44 -6.53
CA CYS A 93 3.89 6.89 -5.28
C CYS A 93 4.65 6.37 -4.05
N ALA A 94 5.19 5.15 -4.11
CA ALA A 94 6.08 4.61 -3.09
C ALA A 94 7.33 5.49 -2.91
N ASN A 95 7.98 5.90 -4.00
CA ASN A 95 9.13 6.81 -3.93
C ASN A 95 8.77 8.17 -3.29
N LEU A 96 7.62 8.74 -3.63
CA LEU A 96 7.12 9.98 -2.99
C LEU A 96 6.89 9.77 -1.48
N TYR A 97 6.30 8.63 -1.10
CA TYR A 97 6.08 8.26 0.30
C TYR A 97 7.39 8.09 1.08
N TYR A 98 8.40 7.46 0.46
CA TYR A 98 9.72 7.27 1.04
C TYR A 98 10.43 8.59 1.29
N ALA A 99 10.42 9.49 0.31
CA ALA A 99 11.13 10.77 0.36
C ALA A 99 10.67 11.69 1.49
N LYS A 100 9.42 11.58 1.95
CA LYS A 100 8.88 12.47 2.98
C LYS A 100 8.96 11.87 4.37
N ALA A 101 9.52 12.63 5.31
CA ALA A 101 9.74 12.20 6.69
C ALA A 101 8.45 11.72 7.40
N ASP A 102 7.30 12.36 7.13
CA ASP A 102 6.00 12.00 7.73
C ASP A 102 5.14 11.06 6.85
N GLY A 103 5.64 10.73 5.66
CA GLY A 103 4.92 9.91 4.67
C GLY A 103 3.73 10.61 4.03
N SER A 104 3.61 11.93 4.08
CA SER A 104 2.46 12.63 3.51
C SER A 104 2.35 12.48 1.98
N LEU A 105 1.17 12.12 1.50
CA LEU A 105 0.85 12.09 0.07
C LEU A 105 -0.25 13.11 -0.23
N PRO A 106 0.07 14.40 -0.48
CA PRO A 106 -0.90 15.40 -0.93
C PRO A 106 -1.56 14.98 -2.24
N TRP A 107 -2.85 15.32 -2.40
CA TRP A 107 -3.62 14.90 -3.57
C TRP A 107 -3.00 15.34 -4.90
N SER A 108 -2.45 16.55 -4.96
CA SER A 108 -1.83 17.14 -6.16
C SER A 108 -0.56 16.43 -6.62
N GLU A 109 0.16 15.78 -5.70
CA GLU A 109 1.44 15.11 -5.99
C GLU A 109 1.26 13.63 -6.31
N ARG A 110 0.07 13.06 -6.09
CA ARG A 110 -0.15 11.64 -6.36
C ARG A 110 -0.21 11.40 -7.87
N PRO A 111 0.36 10.29 -8.34
CA PRO A 111 0.11 9.79 -9.69
C PRO A 111 -1.39 9.64 -9.94
N GLU A 112 -1.83 9.85 -11.18
CA GLU A 112 -3.25 9.94 -11.54
C GLU A 112 -4.06 8.73 -11.04
N ALA A 113 -3.52 7.52 -11.20
CA ALA A 113 -4.16 6.27 -10.76
C ALA A 113 -4.42 6.22 -9.23
N LEU A 114 -3.67 6.96 -8.41
CA LEU A 114 -3.80 6.99 -6.95
C LEU A 114 -4.52 8.25 -6.42
N LYS A 115 -4.99 9.17 -7.28
CA LYS A 115 -5.67 10.39 -6.82
C LYS A 115 -7.00 10.13 -6.13
N LYS A 116 -7.78 9.14 -6.60
CA LYS A 116 -9.14 8.84 -6.12
C LYS A 116 -9.27 7.55 -5.30
N GLY A 117 -8.16 6.83 -5.07
CA GLY A 117 -8.20 5.47 -4.50
C GLY A 117 -8.00 5.37 -2.99
N ILE A 118 -7.88 6.47 -2.23
CA ILE A 118 -7.67 6.36 -0.77
C ILE A 118 -8.94 5.84 -0.09
N LEU A 119 -8.81 4.72 0.60
CA LEU A 119 -9.82 4.16 1.49
C LEU A 119 -9.61 4.63 2.94
N ALA A 120 -8.35 4.75 3.36
CA ALA A 120 -8.01 5.22 4.68
C ALA A 120 -6.66 5.94 4.70
N LYS A 121 -6.56 6.94 5.58
CA LYS A 121 -5.32 7.61 5.96
C LYS A 121 -5.20 7.53 7.47
N ILE A 122 -4.29 6.69 7.95
CA ILE A 122 -4.13 6.35 9.36
C ILE A 122 -2.95 7.15 9.93
N PRO A 123 -3.12 7.82 11.08
CA PRO A 123 -2.04 8.56 11.72
C PRO A 123 -0.85 7.69 12.16
N ALA A 124 0.35 8.26 12.13
CA ALA A 124 1.55 7.65 12.69
C ALA A 124 1.45 7.55 14.22
N LEU A 125 1.63 6.37 14.82
CA LEU A 125 1.46 6.17 16.25
C LEU A 125 2.37 7.06 17.12
N ASN A 126 3.64 7.22 16.74
CA ASN A 126 4.63 7.98 17.51
C ASN A 126 4.32 9.49 17.60
N LYS A 127 3.65 10.07 16.60
CA LYS A 127 3.29 11.50 16.58
C LYS A 127 2.22 11.83 17.62
N TRP A 128 1.38 10.86 17.96
CA TRP A 128 0.28 11.03 18.93
C TRP A 128 0.58 10.42 20.30
N ALA A 129 1.52 9.48 20.38
CA ALA A 129 1.94 8.87 21.64
C ALA A 129 2.47 9.90 22.67
N ASN A 130 3.13 10.97 22.21
CA ASN A 130 3.64 12.02 23.09
C ASN A 130 2.62 13.13 23.41
N LEU A 131 1.46 13.15 22.73
CA LEU A 131 0.45 14.19 22.95
C LEU A 131 -0.49 13.85 24.11
N ASN A 132 -0.56 12.59 24.54
CA ASN A 132 -1.52 12.15 25.54
C ASN A 132 -0.89 11.23 26.60
N ALA A 133 -0.23 11.83 27.59
CA ALA A 133 0.06 11.15 28.86
C ALA A 133 -1.23 10.80 29.66
N ASN A 134 -2.41 11.21 29.17
CA ASN A 134 -3.73 10.94 29.74
C ASN A 134 -4.73 10.39 28.69
N CYS A 135 -4.27 9.57 27.74
CA CYS A 135 -5.22 8.74 26.98
C CYS A 135 -5.82 7.70 27.94
N CYS A 136 -7.15 7.56 27.91
CA CYS A 136 -7.97 6.77 28.84
C CYS A 136 -7.40 5.41 29.24
#